data_AF-F0SVC4-F1
#
_entry.id   AF-F0SVC4-F1
#
_cell.length_a   1.000
_cell.length_b   1.000
_cell.length_c   1.000
_cell.angle_alpha   90.00
_cell.angle_beta   90.00
_cell.angle_gamma   90.00
#
_symmetry.space_group_name_H-M   'P 1'
#
loop_
_entity.id
_entity.type
_entity.pdbx_description
1 polymer ?
#
loop_
_entity_poly.entity_id
_entity_poly.type
_entity_poly.pdbx_seq_one_letter_code
_entity_poly.pdbx_strand_id
1 'polypeptide(L)'
;MMKINRTSRFKKEYRQMMKRGYDSKLFEYVVGELANGRPLAEKYNDHALKGSFEGFRECHIQPDWLLIYIVENDVLMLTLTRTYTIERTREESLDLMLADIEKYCSFVISAVIGDFGEEISSTYTFAVFISAPLETRIERIKQRAYGQHGERIREGGDMYEQHLKFVDFVASRSLLRIEEWAETLVCPVIHVDGTKSISENTKMVVEKYLHILSVDNE
;
A
#
# COMPACT_ATOMS: atom_id res chain seq x y z
N MET A 1 3.65 26.92 22.32
CA MET A 1 3.74 26.82 20.86
C MET A 1 5.08 26.20 20.52
N MET A 2 5.07 25.05 19.84
CA MET A 2 6.27 24.33 19.41
C MET A 2 7.06 25.11 18.36
N LYS A 3 8.37 24.87 18.31
CA LYS A 3 9.24 25.41 17.27
C LYS A 3 9.01 24.64 15.97
N ILE A 4 8.70 25.34 14.88
CA ILE A 4 8.48 24.71 13.58
C ILE A 4 9.81 24.63 12.82
N ASN A 5 10.26 23.40 12.52
CA ASN A 5 11.40 23.14 11.65
C ASN A 5 10.93 22.49 10.34
N ARG A 6 11.70 22.71 9.27
CA ARG A 6 11.37 22.24 7.92
C ARG A 6 12.60 21.64 7.28
N THR A 7 12.50 20.40 6.81
CA THR A 7 13.60 19.75 6.07
C THR A 7 13.83 20.45 4.72
N SER A 8 15.02 20.26 4.13
CA SER A 8 15.31 20.77 2.78
C SER A 8 14.35 20.17 1.73
N ARG A 9 14.04 18.87 1.88
CA ARG A 9 13.09 18.15 1.02
C ARG A 9 11.67 18.71 1.13
N PHE A 10 11.17 18.93 2.34
CA PHE A 10 9.89 19.58 2.57
C PHE A 10 9.81 20.94 1.86
N LYS A 11 10.84 21.79 2.02
CA LYS A 11 10.86 23.13 1.39
C LYS A 11 10.80 23.06 -0.14
N LYS A 12 11.35 22.02 -0.76
CA LYS A 12 11.27 21.82 -2.22
C LYS A 12 9.85 21.41 -2.62
N GLU A 13 9.30 20.42 -1.96
CA GLU A 13 7.95 19.88 -2.25
C GLU A 13 6.86 20.93 -1.98
N TYR A 14 6.91 21.64 -0.85
CA TYR A 14 5.97 22.72 -0.52
C TYR A 14 5.94 23.83 -1.58
N ARG A 15 7.11 24.27 -2.06
CA ARG A 15 7.20 25.25 -3.16
C ARG A 15 6.54 24.73 -4.44
N GLN A 16 6.64 23.43 -4.72
CA GLN A 16 5.96 22.82 -5.87
C GLN A 16 4.44 22.83 -5.68
N MET A 17 3.93 22.60 -4.46
CA MET A 17 2.50 22.66 -4.16
C MET A 17 1.94 24.07 -4.34
N MET A 18 2.66 25.09 -3.87
CA MET A 18 2.25 26.48 -4.07
C MET A 18 2.18 26.85 -5.56
N LYS A 19 3.14 26.37 -6.37
CA LYS A 19 3.09 26.54 -7.83
C LYS A 19 1.90 25.84 -8.49
N ARG A 20 1.41 24.74 -7.91
CA ARG A 20 0.24 23.98 -8.39
C ARG A 20 -1.10 24.58 -7.92
N GLY A 21 -1.08 25.67 -7.14
CA GLY A 21 -2.29 26.38 -6.71
C GLY A 21 -2.98 25.80 -5.48
N TYR A 22 -2.28 24.96 -4.70
CA TYR A 22 -2.80 24.45 -3.43
C TYR A 22 -3.01 25.58 -2.40
N ASP A 23 -4.02 25.46 -1.56
CA ASP A 23 -4.41 26.51 -0.60
C ASP A 23 -3.40 26.62 0.55
N SER A 24 -2.56 27.66 0.49
CA SER A 24 -1.57 27.95 1.52
C SER A 24 -2.19 28.24 2.88
N LYS A 25 -3.40 28.81 2.94
CA LYS A 25 -4.08 29.15 4.21
C LYS A 25 -4.53 27.91 4.94
N LEU A 26 -5.01 26.90 4.20
CA LEU A 26 -5.39 25.62 4.77
C LEU A 26 -4.17 24.90 5.36
N PHE A 27 -3.03 24.95 4.65
CA PHE A 27 -1.76 24.44 5.17
C PHE A 27 -1.33 25.16 6.45
N GLU A 28 -1.36 26.50 6.44
CA GLU A 28 -0.99 27.32 7.60
C GLU A 28 -1.89 27.05 8.81
N TYR A 29 -3.19 26.85 8.58
CA TYR A 29 -4.13 26.44 9.63
C TYR A 29 -3.74 25.10 10.24
N VAL A 30 -3.54 24.05 9.43
CA VAL A 30 -3.18 22.70 9.91
C VAL A 30 -1.86 22.74 10.70
N VAL A 31 -0.83 23.38 10.15
CA VAL A 31 0.46 23.53 10.85
C VAL A 31 0.31 24.36 12.13
N GLY A 32 -0.56 25.36 12.14
CA GLY A 32 -0.88 26.16 13.31
C GLY A 32 -1.52 25.34 14.43
N GLU A 33 -2.50 24.50 14.11
CA GLU A 33 -3.10 23.58 15.08
C GLU A 33 -2.04 22.63 15.67
N LEU A 34 -1.26 21.99 14.78
CA LEU A 34 -0.18 21.09 15.18
C LEU A 34 0.85 21.77 16.06
N ALA A 35 1.34 22.96 15.68
CA ALA A 35 2.35 23.70 16.44
C ALA A 35 1.84 24.18 17.81
N ASN A 36 0.52 24.32 17.98
CA ASN A 36 -0.09 24.62 19.28
C ASN A 36 -0.40 23.38 20.11
N GLY A 37 -0.08 22.17 19.62
CA GLY A 37 -0.41 20.91 20.28
C GLY A 37 -1.91 20.64 20.31
N ARG A 38 -2.68 21.27 19.43
CA ARG A 38 -4.13 21.04 19.32
C ARG A 38 -4.40 19.83 18.42
N PRO A 39 -5.33 18.94 18.81
CA PRO A 39 -5.72 17.82 17.95
C PRO A 39 -6.36 18.34 16.66
N LEU A 40 -6.00 17.74 15.53
CA LEU A 40 -6.64 18.04 14.26
C LEU A 40 -8.05 17.47 14.22
N ALA A 41 -8.96 18.17 13.54
CA ALA A 41 -10.29 17.64 13.26
C ALA A 41 -10.22 16.33 12.46
N GLU A 42 -11.16 15.42 12.67
CA GLU A 42 -11.15 14.07 12.09
C GLU A 42 -10.99 14.05 10.57
N LYS A 43 -11.56 15.04 9.86
CA LYS A 43 -11.44 15.19 8.39
C LYS A 43 -9.99 15.26 7.87
N TYR A 44 -9.03 15.63 8.72
CA TYR A 44 -7.61 15.69 8.36
C TYR A 44 -6.91 14.33 8.54
N ASN A 45 -7.60 13.29 9.02
CA ASN A 45 -7.11 11.90 9.12
C ASN A 45 -5.71 11.79 9.76
N ASP A 46 -5.46 12.53 10.85
CA ASP A 46 -4.16 12.54 11.52
C ASP A 46 -3.90 11.21 12.24
N HIS A 47 -2.87 10.47 11.82
CA HIS A 47 -2.57 9.16 12.37
C HIS A 47 -1.06 8.89 12.44
N ALA A 48 -0.67 8.02 13.36
CA ALA A 48 0.72 7.58 13.48
C ALA A 48 1.05 6.58 12.37
N LEU A 49 2.21 6.78 11.73
CA LEU A 49 2.76 5.85 10.77
C LEU A 49 3.44 4.66 11.49
N LYS A 50 3.61 3.56 10.77
CA LYS A 50 4.17 2.29 11.29
C LYS A 50 5.37 1.84 10.46
N GLY A 51 6.17 0.92 11.00
CA GLY A 51 7.30 0.32 10.30
C GLY A 51 8.49 1.28 10.19
N SER A 52 9.06 1.45 8.99
CA SER A 52 10.22 2.35 8.77
C SER A 52 9.94 3.83 9.05
N PHE A 53 8.67 4.19 9.23
CA PHE A 53 8.20 5.53 9.60
C PHE A 53 7.63 5.59 11.03
N GLU A 54 7.98 4.64 11.90
CA GLU A 54 7.59 4.71 13.31
C GLU A 54 8.07 6.03 13.95
N GLY A 55 7.21 6.64 14.77
CA GLY A 55 7.42 7.97 15.35
C GLY A 55 6.93 9.13 14.47
N PHE A 56 6.78 8.92 13.15
CA PHE A 56 6.17 9.92 12.28
C PHE A 56 4.64 9.87 12.32
N ARG A 57 4.03 10.98 11.94
CA ARG A 57 2.59 11.14 11.76
C ARG A 57 2.30 11.64 10.36
N GLU A 58 1.15 11.25 9.84
CA GLU A 58 0.60 11.71 8.57
C GLU A 58 -0.78 12.31 8.80
N CYS A 59 -1.03 13.48 8.19
CA CYS A 59 -2.36 14.05 8.08
C CYS A 59 -2.62 14.54 6.65
N HIS A 60 -3.88 14.49 6.23
CA HIS A 60 -4.38 15.05 4.99
C HIS A 60 -4.71 16.51 5.22
N ILE A 61 -4.09 17.42 4.47
CA ILE A 61 -4.50 18.84 4.38
C ILE A 61 -5.72 18.96 3.45
N GLN A 62 -5.69 18.22 2.34
CA GLN A 62 -6.79 17.98 1.40
C GLN A 62 -6.83 16.48 1.04
N PRO A 63 -7.89 15.95 0.42
CA PRO A 63 -7.98 14.52 0.09
C PRO A 63 -6.75 13.99 -0.66
N ASP A 64 -6.18 14.80 -1.54
CA ASP A 64 -5.04 14.52 -2.40
C ASP A 64 -3.72 15.14 -1.90
N TRP A 65 -3.71 15.85 -0.77
CA TRP A 65 -2.54 16.56 -0.25
C TRP A 65 -2.27 16.20 1.21
N LEU A 66 -1.14 15.54 1.47
CA LEU A 66 -0.74 15.11 2.81
C LEU A 66 0.52 15.82 3.32
N LEU A 67 0.62 15.88 4.64
CA LEU A 67 1.76 16.32 5.41
C LEU A 67 2.27 15.16 6.27
N ILE A 68 3.56 14.86 6.16
CA ILE A 68 4.26 13.97 7.10
C ILE A 68 5.10 14.84 8.02
N TYR A 69 4.97 14.59 9.32
CA TYR A 69 5.65 15.36 10.36
C TYR A 69 6.05 14.46 11.54
N ILE A 70 6.91 14.99 12.40
CA ILE A 70 7.25 14.39 13.69
C ILE A 70 7.33 15.50 14.75
N VAL A 71 6.99 15.17 15.99
CA VAL A 71 7.09 16.08 17.14
C VAL A 71 8.11 15.50 18.12
N GLU A 72 9.22 16.20 18.33
CA GLU A 72 10.29 15.80 19.25
C GLU A 72 10.79 17.01 20.02
N ASN A 73 10.90 16.91 21.35
CA ASN A 73 11.50 17.95 22.21
C ASN A 73 10.95 19.36 21.93
N ASP A 74 9.62 19.51 21.89
CA ASP A 74 8.90 20.74 21.54
C ASP A 74 9.21 21.33 20.14
N VAL A 75 9.71 20.50 19.23
CA VAL A 75 9.95 20.83 17.82
C VAL A 75 8.97 20.06 16.94
N LEU A 76 8.12 20.79 16.21
CA LEU A 76 7.34 20.24 15.10
C LEU A 76 8.21 20.26 13.84
N MET A 77 8.70 19.08 13.42
CA MET A 77 9.51 18.93 12.22
C MET A 77 8.64 18.48 11.04
N LEU A 78 8.49 19.36 10.04
CA LEU A 78 7.79 19.07 8.79
C LEU A 78 8.76 18.41 7.81
N THR A 79 8.47 17.18 7.40
CA THR A 79 9.44 16.35 6.68
C THR A 79 9.14 16.18 5.21
N LEU A 80 7.87 15.93 4.85
CA LEU A 80 7.43 15.73 3.47
C LEU A 80 6.06 16.36 3.26
N THR A 81 5.79 16.75 2.02
CA THR A 81 4.43 17.07 1.60
C THR A 81 4.18 16.49 0.22
N ARG A 82 3.24 15.55 0.14
CA ARG A 82 3.03 14.76 -1.07
C ARG A 82 1.61 14.96 -1.57
N THR A 83 1.48 14.81 -2.87
CA THR A 83 0.18 14.77 -3.52
C THR A 83 0.05 13.50 -4.32
N TYR A 84 -1.06 12.80 -4.14
CA TYR A 84 -1.42 11.64 -4.99
C TYR A 84 -2.21 12.08 -6.24
N THR A 85 -2.07 13.35 -6.65
CA THR A 85 -2.89 13.99 -7.70
C THR A 85 -2.73 13.48 -9.11
N ILE A 86 -1.62 12.83 -9.43
CA ILE A 86 -1.39 12.30 -10.77
C ILE A 86 -1.19 10.81 -10.57
N GLU A 87 -2.26 10.08 -10.79
CA GLU A 87 -2.16 8.65 -11.04
C GLU A 87 -1.22 8.48 -12.23
N ARG A 88 -0.16 7.72 -12.03
CA ARG A 88 0.72 7.37 -13.14
C ARG A 88 -0.08 6.56 -14.14
N THR A 89 0.22 6.74 -15.42
CA THR A 89 -0.34 5.82 -16.41
C THR A 89 0.17 4.40 -16.12
N ARG A 90 -0.55 3.39 -16.66
CA ARG A 90 -0.08 2.01 -16.58
C ARG A 90 1.34 1.89 -17.16
N GLU A 91 1.58 2.53 -18.30
CA GLU A 91 2.89 2.57 -18.97
C GLU A 91 3.99 3.14 -18.06
N GLU A 92 3.79 4.33 -17.49
CA GLU A 92 4.76 4.93 -16.56
C GLU A 92 5.04 4.04 -15.33
N SER A 93 4.03 3.30 -14.87
CA SER A 93 4.20 2.37 -13.74
C SER A 93 5.02 1.14 -14.15
N LEU A 94 4.80 0.61 -15.34
CA LEU A 94 5.55 -0.53 -15.87
C LEU A 94 7.01 -0.16 -16.16
N ASP A 95 7.27 1.02 -16.73
CA ASP A 95 8.63 1.52 -16.98
C ASP A 95 9.44 1.61 -15.68
N LEU A 96 8.82 2.12 -14.61
CA LEU A 96 9.46 2.20 -13.29
C LEU A 96 9.72 0.81 -12.70
N MET A 97 8.78 -0.12 -12.86
CA MET A 97 8.96 -1.50 -12.41
C MET A 97 10.11 -2.18 -13.16
N LEU A 98 10.17 -2.03 -14.49
CA LEU A 98 11.25 -2.58 -15.31
C LEU A 98 12.61 -2.00 -14.90
N ALA A 99 12.70 -0.68 -14.72
CA ALA A 99 13.94 -0.04 -14.27
C ALA A 99 14.43 -0.58 -12.91
N ASP A 100 13.52 -0.86 -11.97
CA ASP A 100 13.87 -1.47 -10.69
C ASP A 100 14.27 -2.94 -10.84
N ILE A 101 13.58 -3.72 -11.70
CA ILE A 101 13.92 -5.11 -11.99
C ILE A 101 15.34 -5.21 -12.58
N GLU A 102 15.66 -4.39 -13.58
CA GLU A 102 16.98 -4.34 -14.21
C GLU A 102 18.07 -3.95 -13.20
N LYS A 103 17.76 -3.00 -12.31
CA LYS A 103 18.73 -2.48 -11.35
C LYS A 103 19.06 -3.46 -10.22
N TYR A 104 18.05 -4.12 -9.65
CA TYR A 104 18.23 -4.93 -8.46
C TYR A 104 18.37 -6.42 -8.76
N CYS A 105 17.94 -6.89 -9.94
CA CYS A 105 18.03 -8.27 -10.44
C CYS A 105 17.38 -9.36 -9.56
N SER A 106 16.91 -9.03 -8.36
CA SER A 106 16.26 -9.91 -7.41
C SER A 106 15.10 -9.16 -6.78
N PHE A 107 13.89 -9.71 -6.94
CA PHE A 107 12.67 -9.06 -6.51
C PHE A 107 11.59 -10.09 -6.19
N VAL A 108 10.57 -9.66 -5.45
CA VAL A 108 9.33 -10.40 -5.25
C VAL A 108 8.18 -9.44 -5.53
N ILE A 109 7.31 -9.79 -6.46
CA ILE A 109 6.06 -9.07 -6.72
C ILE A 109 4.92 -9.84 -6.05
N SER A 110 4.19 -9.15 -5.17
CA SER A 110 2.96 -9.67 -4.57
C SER A 110 1.78 -8.85 -5.08
N ALA A 111 0.86 -9.49 -5.79
CA ALA A 111 -0.29 -8.84 -6.39
C ALA A 111 -1.51 -9.76 -6.40
N VAL A 112 -2.70 -9.18 -6.54
CA VAL A 112 -3.93 -9.96 -6.78
C VAL A 112 -3.94 -10.46 -8.22
N ILE A 113 -3.62 -9.58 -9.17
CA ILE A 113 -3.39 -9.92 -10.58
C ILE A 113 -1.91 -9.67 -10.81
N GLY A 114 -1.14 -10.70 -11.15
CA GLY A 114 0.30 -10.61 -11.42
C GLY A 114 0.63 -10.23 -12.87
N ASP A 115 -0.38 -10.01 -13.71
CA ASP A 115 -0.24 -9.63 -15.12
C ASP A 115 0.18 -8.16 -15.26
N PHE A 116 1.50 -7.96 -15.33
CA PHE A 116 2.12 -6.66 -15.59
C PHE A 116 2.60 -6.54 -17.04
N GLY A 117 2.01 -7.33 -17.96
CA GLY A 117 2.47 -7.41 -19.35
C GLY A 117 3.59 -8.43 -19.56
N GLU A 118 3.79 -8.78 -20.82
CA GLU A 118 4.69 -9.86 -21.25
C GLU A 118 6.15 -9.58 -20.86
N GLU A 119 6.63 -8.35 -21.03
CA GLU A 119 8.01 -7.97 -20.74
C GLU A 119 8.38 -8.25 -19.28
N ILE A 120 7.59 -7.73 -18.33
CA ILE A 120 7.82 -8.01 -16.90
C ILE A 120 7.58 -9.47 -16.57
N SER A 121 6.51 -10.08 -17.09
CA SER A 121 6.18 -11.48 -16.77
C SER A 121 7.24 -12.47 -17.26
N SER A 122 7.94 -12.14 -18.36
CA SER A 122 9.05 -12.94 -18.87
C SER A 122 10.28 -12.95 -17.95
N THR A 123 10.41 -11.98 -17.05
CA THR A 123 11.51 -11.93 -16.07
C THR A 123 11.28 -12.81 -14.84
N TYR A 124 10.07 -13.35 -14.68
CA TYR A 124 9.76 -14.20 -13.53
C TYR A 124 10.48 -15.53 -13.67
N THR A 125 11.20 -15.93 -12.62
CA THR A 125 11.86 -17.24 -12.55
C THR A 125 11.06 -18.26 -11.75
N PHE A 126 10.09 -17.80 -10.97
CA PHE A 126 9.25 -18.64 -10.13
C PHE A 126 7.97 -17.91 -9.74
N ALA A 127 6.83 -18.60 -9.85
CA ALA A 127 5.53 -18.05 -9.50
C ALA A 127 4.82 -18.88 -8.42
N VAL A 128 4.13 -18.17 -7.53
CA VAL A 128 3.35 -18.76 -6.43
C VAL A 128 1.90 -18.32 -6.55
N PHE A 129 1.03 -19.25 -6.92
CA PHE A 129 -0.41 -19.02 -6.99
C PHE A 129 -1.07 -19.44 -5.68
N ILE A 130 -1.58 -18.47 -4.91
CA ILE A 130 -2.24 -18.74 -3.62
C ILE A 130 -3.75 -18.68 -3.80
N SER A 131 -4.46 -19.76 -3.49
CA SER A 131 -5.92 -19.81 -3.57
C SER A 131 -6.56 -20.15 -2.22
N ALA A 132 -7.78 -19.66 -2.01
CA ALA A 132 -8.62 -20.06 -0.88
C ALA A 132 -10.10 -19.95 -1.27
N PRO A 133 -10.99 -20.76 -0.69
CA PRO A 133 -12.43 -20.68 -0.94
C PRO A 133 -12.97 -19.27 -0.73
N LEU A 134 -13.94 -18.86 -1.54
CA LEU A 134 -14.54 -17.52 -1.50
C LEU A 134 -14.99 -17.16 -0.08
N GLU A 135 -15.74 -18.04 0.58
CA GLU A 135 -16.23 -17.82 1.94
C GLU A 135 -15.09 -17.54 2.93
N THR A 136 -14.01 -18.31 2.85
CA THR A 136 -12.83 -18.09 3.70
C THR A 136 -12.17 -16.73 3.44
N ARG A 137 -12.09 -16.30 2.17
CA ARG A 137 -11.53 -14.98 1.81
C ARG A 137 -12.41 -13.85 2.33
N ILE A 138 -13.73 -13.96 2.17
CA ILE A 138 -14.70 -12.97 2.65
C ILE A 138 -14.66 -12.86 4.18
N GLU A 139 -14.62 -13.99 4.89
CA GLU A 139 -14.52 -14.01 6.35
C GLU A 139 -13.25 -13.30 6.83
N ARG A 140 -12.09 -13.60 6.23
CA ARG A 140 -10.83 -12.92 6.55
C ARG A 140 -10.85 -11.42 6.24
N ILE A 141 -11.58 -11.00 5.20
CA ILE A 141 -11.77 -9.58 4.89
C ILE A 141 -12.60 -8.91 5.97
N LYS A 142 -13.73 -9.50 6.37
CA LYS A 142 -14.59 -8.99 7.44
C LYS A 142 -13.83 -8.89 8.77
N GLN A 143 -13.08 -9.94 9.13
CA GLN A 143 -12.25 -9.95 10.34
C GLN A 143 -11.17 -8.86 10.33
N ARG A 144 -10.46 -8.66 9.22
CA ARG A 144 -9.45 -7.59 9.09
C ARG A 144 -10.10 -6.20 9.17
N ALA A 145 -11.22 -6.00 8.47
CA ALA A 145 -11.94 -4.73 8.51
C ALA A 145 -12.44 -4.41 9.93
N TYR A 146 -12.97 -5.40 10.65
CA TYR A 146 -13.35 -5.23 12.05
C TYR A 146 -12.15 -4.95 12.95
N GLY A 147 -11.04 -5.66 12.76
CA GLY A 147 -9.81 -5.40 13.52
C GLY A 147 -9.25 -3.99 13.30
N GLN A 148 -9.47 -3.41 12.12
CA GLN A 148 -8.99 -2.07 11.77
C GLN A 148 -9.96 -0.95 12.16
N HIS A 149 -11.27 -1.16 12.02
CA HIS A 149 -12.29 -0.11 12.14
C HIS A 149 -13.30 -0.34 13.27
N GLY A 150 -13.29 -1.51 13.91
CA GLY A 150 -14.15 -1.86 15.05
C GLY A 150 -15.64 -1.74 14.74
N GLU A 151 -16.40 -1.15 15.66
CA GLU A 151 -17.85 -1.01 15.55
C GLU A 151 -18.31 -0.12 14.39
N ARG A 152 -17.43 0.69 13.79
CA ARG A 152 -17.78 1.59 12.66
C ARG A 152 -18.30 0.85 11.44
N ILE A 153 -17.87 -0.40 11.25
CA ILE A 153 -18.28 -1.25 10.12
C ILE A 153 -19.45 -2.17 10.45
N ARG A 154 -20.05 -2.06 11.64
CA ARG A 154 -21.26 -2.80 12.02
C ARG A 154 -22.51 -1.99 11.74
N GLU A 155 -23.66 -2.64 11.74
CA GLU A 155 -24.95 -1.99 11.53
C GLU A 155 -25.13 -0.80 12.50
N GLY A 156 -25.48 0.36 11.95
CA GLY A 156 -25.55 1.64 12.67
C GLY A 156 -24.23 2.42 12.74
N GLY A 157 -23.10 1.81 12.32
CA GLY A 157 -21.81 2.47 12.18
C GLY A 157 -21.70 3.30 10.89
N ASP A 158 -20.87 4.34 10.93
CA ASP A 158 -20.70 5.30 9.82
C ASP A 158 -20.03 4.70 8.57
N MET A 159 -19.35 3.56 8.70
CA MET A 159 -18.68 2.85 7.61
C MET A 159 -19.44 1.60 7.13
N TYR A 160 -20.59 1.27 7.74
CA TYR A 160 -21.31 0.02 7.48
C TYR A 160 -21.66 -0.19 5.99
N GLU A 161 -22.35 0.77 5.39
CA GLU A 161 -22.80 0.70 4.00
C GLU A 161 -21.62 0.63 3.01
N GLN A 162 -20.55 1.36 3.30
CA GLN A 162 -19.33 1.32 2.48
C GLN A 162 -18.65 -0.05 2.60
N HIS A 163 -18.63 -0.62 3.80
CA HIS A 163 -18.07 -1.94 4.04
C HIS A 163 -18.85 -3.04 3.31
N LEU A 164 -20.19 -3.01 3.34
CA LEU A 164 -21.04 -3.94 2.58
C LEU A 164 -20.75 -3.88 1.09
N LYS A 165 -20.76 -2.67 0.50
CA LYS A 165 -20.43 -2.47 -0.93
C LYS A 165 -19.05 -3.00 -1.29
N PHE A 166 -18.07 -2.83 -0.41
CA PHE A 166 -16.73 -3.36 -0.62
C PHE A 166 -16.69 -4.90 -0.60
N VAL A 167 -17.39 -5.52 0.35
CA VAL A 167 -17.49 -6.99 0.44
C VAL A 167 -18.17 -7.56 -0.82
N ASP A 168 -19.28 -6.97 -1.26
CA ASP A 168 -19.99 -7.39 -2.47
C ASP A 168 -19.11 -7.23 -3.72
N PHE A 169 -18.40 -6.11 -3.82
CA PHE A 169 -17.44 -5.87 -4.89
C PHE A 169 -16.38 -6.98 -4.94
N VAL A 170 -15.77 -7.35 -3.81
CA VAL A 170 -14.76 -8.42 -3.78
C VAL A 170 -15.39 -9.79 -4.10
N ALA A 171 -16.60 -10.07 -3.61
CA ALA A 171 -17.28 -11.34 -3.85
C ALA A 171 -17.64 -11.54 -5.34
N SER A 172 -17.92 -10.45 -6.06
CA SER A 172 -18.25 -10.48 -7.49
C SER A 172 -17.06 -10.77 -8.42
N ARG A 173 -15.83 -10.76 -7.90
CA ARG A 173 -14.61 -10.91 -8.71
C ARG A 173 -14.42 -12.36 -9.14
N SER A 174 -14.42 -12.59 -10.45
CA SER A 174 -14.00 -13.86 -11.04
C SER A 174 -12.49 -14.07 -10.87
N LEU A 175 -12.11 -15.28 -10.45
CA LEU A 175 -10.71 -15.72 -10.35
C LEU A 175 -10.20 -16.36 -11.65
N LEU A 176 -11.11 -16.72 -12.57
CA LEU A 176 -10.76 -17.43 -13.81
C LEU A 176 -9.68 -16.72 -14.61
N ARG A 177 -9.78 -15.39 -14.76
CA ARG A 177 -8.77 -14.60 -15.48
C ARG A 177 -7.37 -14.72 -14.86
N ILE A 178 -7.28 -14.89 -13.54
CA ILE A 178 -6.00 -15.01 -12.82
C ILE A 178 -5.43 -16.42 -13.02
N GLU A 179 -6.30 -17.44 -13.01
CA GLU A 179 -5.94 -18.84 -13.26
C GLU A 179 -5.45 -19.00 -14.71
N GLU A 180 -6.24 -18.55 -15.69
CA GLU A 180 -5.89 -18.56 -17.12
C GLU A 180 -4.58 -17.83 -17.39
N TRP A 181 -4.37 -16.66 -16.77
CA TRP A 181 -3.11 -15.93 -16.91
C TRP A 181 -1.92 -16.68 -16.29
N ALA A 182 -2.09 -17.30 -15.13
CA ALA A 182 -1.02 -18.05 -14.48
C ALA A 182 -0.55 -19.24 -15.35
N GLU A 183 -1.46 -19.85 -16.12
CA GLU A 183 -1.13 -20.91 -17.09
C GLU A 183 -0.29 -20.42 -18.27
N THR A 184 -0.29 -19.12 -18.57
CA THR A 184 0.55 -18.52 -19.63
C THR A 184 1.99 -18.26 -19.20
N LEU A 185 2.30 -18.39 -17.90
CA LEU A 185 3.64 -18.13 -17.40
C LEU A 185 4.63 -19.19 -17.89
N VAL A 186 5.79 -18.72 -18.36
CA VAL A 186 6.88 -19.58 -18.83
C VAL A 186 7.74 -20.15 -17.70
N CYS A 187 7.58 -19.64 -16.49
CA CYS A 187 8.31 -20.10 -15.31
C CYS A 187 7.52 -21.15 -14.52
N PRO A 188 8.19 -21.94 -13.66
CA PRO A 188 7.50 -22.87 -12.77
C PRO A 188 6.48 -22.15 -11.87
N VAL A 189 5.23 -22.61 -11.94
CA VAL A 189 4.14 -22.14 -11.09
C VAL A 189 3.82 -23.20 -10.05
N ILE A 190 3.78 -22.82 -8.77
CA ILE A 190 3.25 -23.68 -7.71
C ILE A 190 1.92 -23.17 -7.19
N HIS A 191 1.03 -24.10 -6.84
CA HIS A 191 -0.24 -23.78 -6.21
C HIS A 191 -0.16 -23.98 -4.70
N VAL A 192 -0.58 -22.97 -3.95
CA VAL A 192 -0.56 -22.93 -2.50
C VAL A 192 -1.98 -22.82 -1.98
N ASP A 193 -2.34 -23.74 -1.09
CA ASP A 193 -3.62 -23.70 -0.39
C ASP A 193 -3.56 -22.66 0.74
N GLY A 194 -4.16 -21.51 0.50
CA GLY A 194 -4.26 -20.40 1.44
C GLY A 194 -5.12 -20.69 2.67
N THR A 195 -5.78 -21.84 2.78
CA THR A 195 -6.44 -22.27 4.03
C THR A 195 -5.46 -22.83 5.05
N LYS A 196 -4.29 -23.30 4.60
CA LYS A 196 -3.21 -23.81 5.47
C LYS A 196 -2.50 -22.71 6.24
N SER A 197 -1.73 -23.13 7.24
CA SER A 197 -0.93 -22.20 8.05
C SER A 197 0.13 -21.49 7.20
N ILE A 198 0.46 -20.25 7.59
CA ILE A 198 1.54 -19.48 6.95
C ILE A 198 2.84 -20.28 6.97
N SER A 199 3.18 -20.87 8.12
CA SER A 199 4.43 -21.63 8.28
C SER A 199 4.52 -22.83 7.32
N GLU A 200 3.43 -23.56 7.12
CA GLU A 200 3.39 -24.70 6.21
C GLU A 200 3.58 -24.25 4.75
N ASN A 201 2.82 -23.23 4.35
CA ASN A 201 2.90 -22.69 3.00
C ASN A 201 4.27 -22.07 2.70
N THR A 202 4.84 -21.32 3.64
CA THR A 202 6.18 -20.75 3.49
C THR A 202 7.24 -21.83 3.34
N LYS A 203 7.17 -22.89 4.16
CA LYS A 203 8.10 -24.02 4.06
C LYS A 203 8.04 -24.66 2.67
N MET A 204 6.84 -24.95 2.18
CA MET A 204 6.64 -25.53 0.85
C MET A 204 7.18 -24.64 -0.27
N VAL A 205 6.91 -23.33 -0.21
CA VAL A 205 7.40 -22.36 -1.21
C VAL A 205 8.93 -22.33 -1.23
N VAL A 206 9.57 -22.29 -0.05
CA VAL A 206 11.04 -22.26 0.07
C VAL A 206 11.65 -23.55 -0.46
N GLU A 207 11.11 -24.72 -0.10
CA GLU A 207 11.60 -26.01 -0.59
C GLU A 207 11.55 -26.11 -2.12
N LYS A 208 10.45 -25.65 -2.74
CA LYS A 208 10.29 -25.63 -4.19
C LYS A 208 11.24 -24.64 -4.87
N TYR A 209 11.38 -23.45 -4.30
CA TYR A 209 12.30 -22.44 -4.82
C TYR A 209 13.76 -22.91 -4.80
N LEU A 210 14.20 -23.51 -3.69
CA LEU A 210 15.56 -24.05 -3.57
C LEU A 210 15.83 -25.18 -4.57
N HIS A 211 14.84 -26.04 -4.81
CA HIS A 211 14.96 -27.09 -5.82
C HIS A 211 15.15 -26.51 -7.24
N ILE A 212 14.45 -25.44 -7.58
CA ILE A 212 14.61 -24.77 -8.89
C ILE A 212 16.02 -24.19 -9.03
N LEU A 213 16.49 -23.49 -7.99
CA LEU A 213 17.85 -22.94 -8.00
C LEU A 213 18.93 -24.02 -8.13
N SER A 214 18.72 -25.23 -7.63
CA SER A 214 19.70 -26.31 -7.80
C SER A 214 19.74 -26.89 -9.21
N VAL A 215 18.61 -26.89 -9.93
CA VAL A 215 18.51 -27.44 -11.30
C VAL A 215 19.08 -26.47 -12.34
N ASP A 216 18.94 -25.16 -12.12
CA ASP A 216 19.48 -24.13 -13.03
C ASP A 216 21.01 -23.96 -12.95
N ASN A 217 21.66 -24.57 -11.94
CA ASN A 217 23.11 -24.50 -11.72
C ASN A 217 23.88 -25.76 -12.20
N GLU A 218 23.19 -26.72 -12.82
CA GLU A 218 23.77 -27.92 -13.48
C GLU A 218 23.79 -27.78 -15.01
#